data_AF-A0A832H5T0-F1
#
_entry.id   AF-A0A832H5T0-F1
#
_cell.length_a   1.000
_cell.length_b   1.000
_cell.length_c   1.000
_cell.angle_alpha   90.00
_cell.angle_beta   90.00
_cell.angle_gamma   90.00
#
_symmetry.space_group_name_H-M   'P 1'
#
loop_
_entity.id
_entity.type
_entity.pdbx_description
1 polymer ?
#
loop_
_entity_poly.entity_id
_entity_poly.type
_entity_poly.pdbx_seq_one_letter_code
_entity_poly.pdbx_strand_id
1 'polypeptide(L)'
;MIRTLGISQFDQCILNISLINLCNQESYVGQSIRQLHNLLDENDAPNDPWRTLHQLNLYIPHPDQQYDGITLQAGLTKGYNIEVKTVADPSQIPCKVPEGGQFVVVMRQKGLDDGFVIAATGFFIRPLALLSLDFIVDVSTPEYQSIVVKHPVIRDYPPGWEDKLKHFLDQTIPYDALPNLVGYVDQAVNRDYRPPSWDEVHLAAKGFAGV
;
A
#
# COMPACT_ATOMS: atom_id res chain seq x y z
N MET A 1 -14.79 13.61 10.88
CA MET A 1 -13.63 13.83 11.75
C MET A 1 -12.83 12.54 11.76
N ILE A 2 -11.76 12.46 10.95
CA ILE A 2 -10.90 11.28 10.88
C ILE A 2 -10.07 11.28 12.16
N ARG A 3 -10.39 10.39 13.10
CA ARG A 3 -9.53 10.15 14.26
C ARG A 3 -8.21 9.60 13.72
N THR A 4 -7.10 10.27 14.00
CA THR A 4 -5.74 9.72 13.95
C THR A 4 -5.68 8.57 14.97
N LEU A 5 -6.08 7.38 14.54
CA LEU A 5 -6.17 6.17 15.36
C LEU A 5 -4.83 5.41 15.29
N GLY A 6 -4.16 5.28 16.44
CA GLY A 6 -3.13 4.27 16.73
C GLY A 6 -1.76 4.39 16.06
N ILE A 7 -1.65 5.05 14.90
CA ILE A 7 -0.40 5.16 14.13
C ILE A 7 0.28 6.53 14.32
N SER A 8 1.61 6.52 14.40
CA SER A 8 2.39 7.76 14.52
C SER A 8 2.27 8.57 13.23
N GLN A 9 2.51 9.88 13.31
CA GLN A 9 2.57 10.73 12.12
C GLN A 9 3.61 10.23 11.11
N PHE A 10 4.75 9.72 11.59
CA PHE A 10 5.79 9.17 10.74
C PHE A 10 5.31 7.92 9.99
N ASP A 11 4.65 6.98 10.70
CA ASP A 11 4.05 5.80 10.08
C ASP A 11 3.03 6.16 9.01
N GLN A 12 2.16 7.14 9.29
CA GLN A 12 1.20 7.63 8.30
C GLN A 12 1.93 8.17 7.06
N CYS A 13 3.04 8.91 7.22
CA CYS A 13 3.84 9.39 6.09
C CYS A 13 4.42 8.22 5.28
N ILE A 14 4.93 7.19 5.95
CA ILE A 14 5.47 5.99 5.30
C ILE A 14 4.38 5.25 4.53
N LEU A 15 3.20 5.06 5.12
CA LEU A 15 2.07 4.41 4.43
C LEU A 15 1.60 5.24 3.23
N ASN A 16 1.56 6.57 3.36
CA ASN A 16 1.19 7.48 2.28
C ASN A 16 2.16 7.41 1.10
N ILE A 17 3.48 7.54 1.34
CA ILE A 17 4.48 7.46 0.27
C ILE A 17 4.54 6.05 -0.33
N SER A 18 4.25 5.03 0.47
CA SER A 18 4.15 3.66 -0.03
C SER A 18 2.97 3.49 -0.99
N LEU A 19 1.81 4.03 -0.62
CA LEU A 19 0.61 3.98 -1.44
C LEU A 19 0.75 4.75 -2.75
N ILE A 20 1.47 5.88 -2.75
CA ILE A 20 1.86 6.62 -3.97
C ILE A 20 2.67 5.72 -4.91
N ASN A 21 3.69 5.05 -4.39
CA ASN A 21 4.54 4.16 -5.19
C ASN A 21 3.76 2.94 -5.71
N LEU A 22 2.87 2.35 -4.90
CA LEU A 22 2.02 1.23 -5.31
C LEU A 22 1.02 1.61 -6.40
N CYS A 23 0.45 2.81 -6.37
CA CYS A 23 -0.55 3.23 -7.35
C CYS A 23 0.06 3.52 -8.72
N ASN A 24 1.29 4.04 -8.75
CA ASN A 24 1.97 4.44 -9.97
C ASN A 24 2.71 3.26 -10.63
N GLN A 25 2.27 2.83 -11.81
CA GLN A 25 2.91 1.68 -12.48
C GLN A 25 4.32 1.97 -12.99
N GLU A 26 4.63 3.25 -13.18
CA GLU A 26 5.95 3.69 -13.62
C GLU A 26 6.94 3.80 -12.44
N SER A 27 6.49 3.57 -11.21
CA SER A 27 7.38 3.47 -10.04
C SER A 27 8.25 2.21 -10.09
N TYR A 28 9.30 2.18 -9.27
CA TYR A 28 10.12 0.98 -9.09
C TYR A 28 9.27 -0.26 -8.71
N VAL A 29 8.25 -0.06 -7.87
CA VAL A 29 7.37 -1.14 -7.41
C VAL A 29 6.44 -1.62 -8.52
N GLY A 30 5.87 -0.69 -9.30
CA GLY A 30 5.06 -1.02 -10.46
C GLY A 30 5.84 -1.77 -11.54
N GLN A 31 7.09 -1.36 -11.78
CA GLN A 31 8.00 -2.08 -12.67
C GLN A 31 8.36 -3.47 -12.15
N SER A 32 8.58 -3.62 -10.84
CA SER A 32 8.85 -4.92 -10.19
C SER A 32 7.67 -5.89 -10.37
N ILE A 33 6.43 -5.41 -10.21
CA ILE A 33 5.22 -6.21 -10.43
C ILE A 33 5.10 -6.64 -11.90
N ARG A 34 5.32 -5.73 -12.85
CA ARG A 34 5.34 -6.08 -14.28
C ARG A 34 6.42 -7.13 -14.60
N GLN A 35 7.61 -7.00 -14.03
CA GLN A 35 8.70 -7.96 -14.23
C GLN A 35 8.33 -9.35 -13.70
N LEU A 36 7.80 -9.43 -12.47
CA LEU A 36 7.35 -10.71 -11.90
C LEU A 36 6.23 -11.34 -12.72
N HIS A 37 5.30 -10.52 -13.22
CA HIS A 37 4.22 -10.99 -14.07
C HIS A 37 4.73 -11.57 -15.40
N ASN A 38 5.70 -10.92 -16.04
CA ASN A 38 6.29 -11.39 -17.30
C ASN A 38 7.10 -12.70 -17.16
N LEU A 39 7.38 -13.14 -15.93
CA LEU A 39 8.02 -14.43 -15.67
C LEU A 39 7.00 -15.58 -15.55
N LEU A 40 5.70 -15.28 -15.53
CA LEU A 40 4.63 -16.28 -15.52
C LEU A 40 4.40 -16.80 -16.94
N ASP A 41 4.02 -18.07 -17.06
CA ASP A 41 3.71 -18.68 -18.36
C ASP A 41 2.53 -17.97 -19.04
N GLU A 42 2.69 -17.61 -20.32
CA GLU A 42 1.74 -16.79 -21.09
C GLU A 42 0.33 -17.39 -21.19
N ASN A 43 0.16 -18.68 -20.94
CA ASN A 43 -1.12 -19.38 -21.06
C ASN A 43 -2.02 -19.24 -19.82
N ASP A 44 -1.47 -18.89 -18.66
CA ASP A 44 -2.20 -18.86 -17.37
C ASP A 44 -2.23 -17.47 -16.70
N ALA A 45 -1.58 -16.47 -17.29
CA ALA A 45 -1.44 -15.13 -16.71
C ALA A 45 -2.58 -14.17 -17.14
N PRO A 46 -3.24 -13.44 -16.21
CA PRO A 46 -4.18 -12.38 -16.57
C PRO A 46 -3.48 -11.28 -17.37
N ASN A 47 -4.16 -10.64 -18.34
CA ASN A 47 -3.58 -9.53 -19.10
C ASN A 47 -3.16 -8.31 -18.24
N ASP A 48 -3.74 -8.16 -17.03
CA ASP A 48 -3.39 -7.10 -16.09
C ASP A 48 -2.49 -7.69 -14.98
N PRO A 49 -1.23 -7.23 -14.84
CA PRO A 49 -0.32 -7.76 -13.83
C PRO A 49 -0.83 -7.54 -12.40
N TRP A 50 -1.72 -6.57 -12.18
CA TRP A 50 -2.32 -6.29 -10.88
C TRP A 50 -3.47 -7.23 -10.50
N ARG A 51 -3.88 -8.12 -11.41
CA ARG A 51 -4.85 -9.19 -11.10
C ARG A 51 -4.19 -10.42 -10.51
N THR A 52 -2.92 -10.64 -10.83
CA THR A 52 -2.12 -11.68 -10.18
C THR A 52 -1.91 -11.30 -8.71
N LEU A 53 -2.07 -12.28 -7.83
CA LEU A 53 -1.85 -12.11 -6.40
C LEU A 53 -0.35 -12.00 -6.09
N HIS A 54 0.02 -10.92 -5.44
CA HIS A 54 1.34 -10.70 -4.86
C HIS A 54 1.21 -10.45 -3.36
N GLN A 55 2.30 -10.72 -2.65
CA GLN A 55 2.52 -10.23 -1.29
C GLN A 55 3.38 -8.96 -1.36
N LEU A 56 2.87 -7.89 -0.77
CA LEU A 56 3.52 -6.60 -0.67
C LEU A 56 3.99 -6.41 0.78
N ASN A 57 5.29 -6.43 1.00
CA ASN A 57 5.86 -6.10 2.31
C ASN A 57 6.19 -4.60 2.35
N LEU A 58 5.51 -3.88 3.23
CA LEU A 58 5.73 -2.46 3.48
C LEU A 58 6.58 -2.28 4.73
N TYR A 59 7.79 -1.77 4.58
CA TYR A 59 8.70 -1.55 5.70
C TYR A 59 8.54 -0.11 6.22
N ILE A 60 8.30 0.01 7.53
CA ILE A 60 8.33 1.24 8.30
C ILE A 60 9.67 1.26 9.05
N PRO A 61 10.69 1.92 8.50
CA PRO A 61 12.02 1.98 9.10
C PRO A 61 12.02 2.85 10.35
N HIS A 62 13.07 2.76 11.17
CA HIS A 62 13.33 3.74 12.21
C HIS A 62 13.53 5.13 11.56
N PRO A 63 13.05 6.24 12.16
CA PRO A 63 13.21 7.58 11.59
C PRO A 63 14.67 8.00 11.33
N ASP A 64 15.59 7.47 12.13
CA ASP A 64 17.04 7.73 12.01
C ASP A 64 17.78 6.72 11.11
N GLN A 65 17.07 5.77 10.49
CA GLN A 65 17.66 4.79 9.59
C GLN A 65 18.28 5.48 8.36
N GLN A 66 19.35 4.90 7.83
CA GLN A 66 19.91 5.26 6.52
C GLN A 66 19.84 4.06 5.57
N TYR A 67 19.72 4.32 4.27
CA TYR A 67 19.88 3.30 3.24
C TYR A 67 21.33 3.32 2.73
N ASP A 68 21.79 2.22 2.15
CA ASP A 68 23.14 2.10 1.61
C ASP A 68 23.42 3.16 0.54
N GLY A 69 24.21 4.18 0.91
CA GLY A 69 24.66 5.23 0.00
C GLY A 69 23.60 6.29 -0.38
N ILE A 70 22.39 6.25 0.17
CA ILE A 70 21.36 7.28 -0.04
C ILE A 70 20.61 7.63 1.25
N THR A 71 20.04 8.83 1.32
CA THR A 71 19.22 9.24 2.46
C THR A 71 17.92 8.43 2.54
N LEU A 72 17.37 8.28 3.76
CA LEU A 72 16.06 7.67 3.99
C LEU A 72 14.99 8.27 3.08
N GLN A 73 14.94 9.60 3.00
CA GLN A 73 13.97 10.35 2.21
C GLN A 73 14.05 10.01 0.71
N ALA A 74 15.27 9.89 0.17
CA ALA A 74 15.49 9.53 -1.23
C ALA A 74 15.06 8.08 -1.50
N GLY A 75 15.37 7.15 -0.59
CA GLY A 75 14.94 5.76 -0.69
C GLY A 75 13.42 5.61 -0.63
N LEU A 76 12.76 6.30 0.32
CA LEU A 76 11.31 6.29 0.48
C LEU A 76 10.58 6.89 -0.72
N THR A 77 11.11 7.99 -1.29
CA THR A 77 10.55 8.60 -2.50
C THR A 77 10.56 7.62 -3.68
N LYS A 78 11.58 6.75 -3.75
CA LYS A 78 11.71 5.71 -4.78
C LYS A 78 10.95 4.40 -4.47
N GLY A 79 10.34 4.29 -3.28
CA GLY A 79 9.63 3.08 -2.84
C GLY A 79 10.56 1.94 -2.42
N TYR A 80 11.80 2.21 -2.00
CA TYR A 80 12.75 1.17 -1.58
C TYR A 80 12.34 0.46 -0.28
N ASN A 81 11.37 1.01 0.45
CA ASN A 81 10.76 0.38 1.60
C ASN A 81 9.65 -0.62 1.22
N ILE A 82 9.51 -0.98 -0.05
CA ILE A 82 8.50 -1.90 -0.53
C ILE A 82 9.18 -3.08 -1.21
N GLU A 83 8.85 -4.28 -0.75
CA GLU A 83 9.25 -5.52 -1.39
C GLU A 83 8.02 -6.21 -1.96
N VAL A 84 8.14 -6.72 -3.19
CA VAL A 84 7.08 -7.46 -3.89
C VAL A 84 7.51 -8.92 -3.99
N LYS A 85 6.66 -9.84 -3.54
CA LYS A 85 6.87 -11.29 -3.64
C LYS A 85 5.74 -11.94 -4.43
N THR A 86 6.09 -12.98 -5.17
CA THR A 86 5.11 -13.93 -5.72
C THR A 86 4.54 -14.77 -4.58
N VAL A 87 3.27 -15.14 -4.70
CA VAL A 87 2.61 -16.06 -3.77
C VAL A 87 2.56 -17.43 -4.43
N ALA A 88 3.46 -18.33 -4.03
CA ALA A 88 3.51 -19.69 -4.59
C ALA A 88 2.32 -20.56 -4.15
N ASP A 89 1.84 -20.36 -2.92
CA ASP A 89 0.71 -21.09 -2.35
C ASP A 89 -0.22 -20.11 -1.62
N PRO A 90 -1.36 -19.72 -2.22
CA PRO A 90 -2.34 -18.85 -1.59
C PRO A 90 -2.93 -19.38 -0.29
N SER A 91 -2.85 -20.68 -0.02
CA SER A 91 -3.34 -21.27 1.24
C SER A 91 -2.48 -20.91 2.46
N GLN A 92 -1.26 -20.40 2.24
CA GLN A 92 -0.40 -19.87 3.29
C GLN A 92 -0.83 -18.47 3.75
N ILE A 93 -1.73 -17.81 3.00
CA ILE A 93 -2.29 -16.52 3.41
C ILE A 93 -3.44 -16.81 4.38
N PRO A 94 -3.45 -16.21 5.59
CA PRO A 94 -4.45 -16.51 6.62
C PRO A 94 -5.87 -16.02 6.28
N CYS A 95 -6.04 -15.36 5.12
CA CYS A 95 -7.29 -14.82 4.66
C CYS A 95 -7.48 -15.03 3.16
N LYS A 96 -8.73 -15.04 2.71
CA LYS A 96 -9.06 -15.14 1.29
C LYS A 96 -8.87 -13.78 0.63
N VAL A 97 -7.93 -13.67 -0.29
CA VAL A 97 -7.69 -12.47 -1.08
C VAL A 97 -8.56 -12.51 -2.34
N PRO A 98 -9.44 -11.52 -2.60
CA PRO A 98 -10.19 -11.45 -3.85
C PRO A 98 -9.25 -11.22 -5.05
N GLU A 99 -9.64 -11.68 -6.24
CA GLU A 99 -8.90 -11.40 -7.49
C GLU A 99 -8.67 -9.89 -7.68
N GLY A 100 -7.43 -9.49 -8.00
CA GLY A 100 -7.03 -8.10 -8.12
C GLY A 100 -6.81 -7.36 -6.78
N GLY A 101 -7.10 -8.01 -5.65
CA GLY A 101 -6.59 -7.62 -4.35
C GLY A 101 -5.16 -8.11 -4.17
N GLN A 102 -4.33 -7.32 -3.48
CA GLN A 102 -2.96 -7.70 -3.13
C GLN A 102 -2.86 -7.89 -1.62
N PHE A 103 -2.17 -8.94 -1.16
CA PHE A 103 -1.95 -9.15 0.26
C PHE A 103 -0.83 -8.23 0.75
N VAL A 104 -1.07 -7.51 1.84
CA VAL A 104 -0.13 -6.54 2.40
C VAL A 104 0.31 -7.00 3.78
N VAL A 105 1.61 -6.93 4.03
CA VAL A 105 2.22 -7.09 5.35
C VAL A 105 3.00 -5.83 5.67
N VAL A 106 2.63 -5.13 6.73
CA VAL A 106 3.36 -3.97 7.22
C VAL A 106 4.32 -4.44 8.29
N MET A 107 5.60 -4.13 8.09
CA MET A 107 6.72 -4.49 8.95
C MET A 107 7.27 -3.22 9.58
N ARG A 108 7.42 -3.17 10.91
CA ARG A 108 7.93 -1.99 11.63
C ARG A 108 9.23 -2.31 12.35
N GLN A 109 10.22 -1.43 12.21
CA GLN A 109 11.47 -1.50 12.96
C GLN A 109 11.26 -0.89 14.36
N LYS A 110 11.60 -1.62 15.43
CA LYS A 110 11.37 -1.14 16.82
C LYS A 110 12.43 -0.17 17.33
N GLY A 111 13.66 -0.32 16.87
CA GLY A 111 14.83 0.49 17.22
C GLY A 111 15.79 0.57 16.05
N LEU A 112 16.75 1.49 16.11
CA LEU A 112 17.68 1.75 14.99
C LEU A 112 18.47 0.50 14.57
N ASP A 113 18.92 -0.29 15.54
CA ASP A 113 19.69 -1.52 15.32
C ASP A 113 18.84 -2.80 15.41
N ASP A 114 17.52 -2.64 15.58
CA ASP A 114 16.60 -3.78 15.70
C ASP A 114 16.13 -4.28 14.33
N GLY A 115 15.67 -5.53 14.31
CA GLY A 115 14.96 -6.09 13.17
C GLY A 115 13.53 -5.55 13.01
N PHE A 116 12.90 -5.96 11.92
CA PHE A 116 11.50 -5.65 11.63
C PHE A 116 10.56 -6.70 12.24
N VAL A 117 9.43 -6.23 12.77
CA VAL A 117 8.32 -7.08 13.23
C VAL A 117 7.04 -6.77 12.48
N ILE A 118 6.11 -7.74 12.38
CA ILE A 118 4.80 -7.48 11.78
C ILE A 118 4.04 -6.48 12.66
N ALA A 119 3.56 -5.41 12.03
CA ALA A 119 2.75 -4.35 12.66
C ALA A 119 1.31 -4.33 12.15
N ALA A 120 1.08 -4.76 10.90
CA ALA A 120 -0.27 -4.91 10.35
C ALA A 120 -0.27 -5.92 9.20
N THR A 121 -1.44 -6.47 8.89
CA THR A 121 -1.70 -7.17 7.64
C THR A 121 -2.96 -6.63 7.00
N GLY A 122 -3.18 -6.92 5.72
CA GLY A 122 -4.41 -6.50 5.06
C GLY A 122 -4.31 -6.55 3.55
N PHE A 123 -4.95 -5.58 2.90
CA PHE A 123 -5.12 -5.58 1.45
C PHE A 123 -4.78 -4.23 0.83
N PHE A 124 -4.12 -4.27 -0.33
CA PHE A 124 -4.08 -3.16 -1.26
C PHE A 124 -5.11 -3.40 -2.36
N ILE A 125 -6.01 -2.43 -2.56
CA ILE A 125 -7.05 -2.48 -3.59
C ILE A 125 -6.76 -1.38 -4.61
N ARG A 126 -6.10 -1.78 -5.70
CA ARG A 126 -5.56 -0.84 -6.67
C ARG A 126 -6.61 0.11 -7.28
N PRO A 127 -7.77 -0.34 -7.78
CA PRO A 127 -8.76 0.58 -8.38
C PRO A 127 -9.15 1.71 -7.45
N LEU A 128 -9.30 1.41 -6.15
CA LEU A 128 -9.65 2.40 -5.12
C LEU A 128 -8.44 3.19 -4.59
N ALA A 129 -7.22 2.88 -5.00
CA ALA A 129 -5.99 3.50 -4.54
C ALA A 129 -5.93 3.57 -3.00
N LEU A 130 -6.16 2.45 -2.31
CA LEU A 130 -6.19 2.41 -0.85
C LEU A 130 -5.58 1.14 -0.26
N LEU A 131 -5.18 1.25 1.01
CA LEU A 131 -4.85 0.13 1.88
C LEU A 131 -5.97 -0.06 2.90
N SER A 132 -6.41 -1.30 3.09
CA SER A 132 -7.26 -1.71 4.21
C SER A 132 -6.42 -2.59 5.11
N LEU A 133 -6.10 -2.13 6.31
CA LEU A 133 -5.08 -2.74 7.18
C LEU A 133 -5.65 -3.01 8.57
N ASP A 134 -5.30 -4.16 9.14
CA ASP A 134 -5.57 -4.53 10.52
C ASP A 134 -4.26 -4.43 11.33
N PHE A 135 -4.12 -3.35 12.10
CA PHE A 135 -2.96 -3.10 12.95
C PHE A 135 -3.00 -3.95 14.21
N ILE A 136 -1.84 -4.51 14.55
CA ILE A 136 -1.65 -5.28 15.78
C ILE A 136 -1.37 -4.28 16.92
N VAL A 137 -2.33 -4.11 17.83
CA VAL A 137 -2.23 -3.17 18.96
C VAL A 137 -1.46 -3.82 20.12
N ASP A 138 -1.73 -5.10 20.38
CA ASP A 138 -1.02 -5.92 21.34
C ASP A 138 -0.77 -7.30 20.72
N VAL A 139 0.43 -7.86 20.93
CA VAL A 139 0.82 -9.18 20.41
C VAL A 139 0.52 -10.27 21.45
N SER A 140 0.46 -9.90 22.74
CA SER A 140 0.12 -10.77 23.86
C SER A 140 -1.39 -10.94 24.07
N THR A 141 -2.18 -9.95 23.67
CA THR A 141 -3.63 -10.07 23.50
C THR A 141 -3.98 -9.69 22.07
N PRO A 142 -4.65 -10.55 21.27
CA PRO A 142 -4.92 -10.31 19.86
C PRO A 142 -5.98 -9.22 19.67
N GLU A 143 -5.58 -7.98 19.96
CA GLU A 143 -6.36 -6.77 19.76
C GLU A 143 -5.89 -6.13 18.45
N TYR A 144 -6.83 -6.04 17.51
CA TYR A 144 -6.58 -5.49 16.18
C TYR A 144 -7.36 -4.20 15.98
N GLN A 145 -6.76 -3.30 15.24
CA GLN A 145 -7.39 -2.05 14.83
C GLN A 145 -7.42 -1.94 13.30
N SER A 146 -8.61 -2.05 12.73
CA SER A 146 -8.81 -1.84 11.29
C SER A 146 -8.73 -0.36 10.95
N ILE A 147 -7.90 -0.03 9.95
CA ILE A 147 -7.78 1.30 9.37
C ILE A 147 -7.85 1.23 7.85
N VAL A 148 -8.30 2.31 7.23
CA VAL A 148 -8.22 2.50 5.77
C VAL A 148 -7.33 3.69 5.47
N VAL A 149 -6.25 3.45 4.74
CA VAL A 149 -5.34 4.48 4.26
C VAL A 149 -5.70 4.82 2.81
N LYS A 150 -6.17 6.05 2.59
CA LYS A 150 -6.51 6.58 1.26
C LYS A 150 -5.29 7.21 0.61
N HIS A 151 -5.26 7.22 -0.73
CA HIS A 151 -4.18 7.86 -1.45
C HIS A 151 -4.14 9.37 -1.13
N PRO A 152 -2.97 9.93 -0.73
CA PRO A 152 -2.90 11.29 -0.17
C PRO A 152 -3.22 12.41 -1.16
N VAL A 153 -3.12 12.15 -2.47
CA VAL A 153 -3.44 13.13 -3.53
C VAL A 153 -4.92 13.12 -3.90
N ILE A 154 -5.62 12.00 -3.69
CA ILE A 154 -7.04 11.87 -4.08
C ILE A 154 -7.90 12.49 -2.99
N ARG A 155 -8.47 13.65 -3.28
CA ARG A 155 -9.27 14.41 -2.30
C ARG A 155 -10.66 13.82 -2.11
N ASP A 156 -11.33 13.51 -3.22
CA ASP A 156 -12.73 13.13 -3.23
C ASP A 156 -12.89 11.70 -3.75
N TYR A 157 -13.21 10.79 -2.81
CA TYR A 157 -13.65 9.45 -3.16
C TYR A 157 -15.15 9.50 -3.50
N PRO A 158 -15.61 8.80 -4.55
CA PRO A 158 -17.00 8.83 -4.96
C PRO A 158 -17.92 8.29 -3.85
N PRO A 159 -19.14 8.83 -3.69
CA PRO A 159 -20.10 8.30 -2.72
C PRO A 159 -20.30 6.79 -2.86
N GLY A 160 -20.42 6.08 -1.73
CA GLY A 160 -20.62 4.62 -1.71
C GLY A 160 -19.36 3.78 -2.01
N TRP A 161 -18.16 4.38 -2.07
CA TRP A 161 -16.92 3.62 -2.25
C TRP A 161 -16.67 2.60 -1.12
N GLU A 162 -17.08 2.92 0.12
CA GLU A 162 -16.95 2.03 1.29
C GLU A 162 -17.79 0.77 1.13
N ASP A 163 -19.04 0.92 0.70
CA ASP A 163 -19.94 -0.21 0.43
C ASP A 163 -19.38 -1.07 -0.70
N LYS A 164 -18.86 -0.45 -1.77
CA LYS A 164 -18.20 -1.18 -2.86
C LYS A 164 -16.94 -1.92 -2.40
N LEU A 165 -16.12 -1.32 -1.53
CA LEU A 165 -14.97 -1.99 -0.93
C LEU A 165 -15.42 -3.24 -0.17
N LYS A 166 -16.44 -3.11 0.70
CA LYS A 166 -17.00 -4.24 1.44
C LYS A 166 -17.49 -5.34 0.50
N HIS A 167 -18.29 -4.98 -0.50
CA HIS A 167 -18.81 -5.92 -1.48
C HIS A 167 -17.70 -6.64 -2.28
N PHE A 168 -16.60 -5.97 -2.57
CA PHE A 168 -15.43 -6.55 -3.24
C PHE A 168 -14.68 -7.52 -2.32
N LEU A 169 -14.43 -7.14 -1.07
CA LEU A 169 -13.79 -8.02 -0.07
C LEU A 169 -14.64 -9.28 0.21
N ASP A 170 -15.97 -9.11 0.24
CA ASP A 170 -16.95 -10.20 0.35
C ASP A 170 -17.13 -10.98 -0.97
N GLN A 171 -16.41 -10.61 -2.04
CA GLN A 171 -16.46 -11.23 -3.39
C GLN A 171 -17.85 -11.24 -4.03
N THR A 172 -18.70 -10.31 -3.63
CA THR A 172 -20.03 -10.11 -4.21
C THR A 172 -20.01 -9.23 -5.46
N ILE A 173 -18.92 -8.48 -5.68
CA ILE A 173 -18.66 -7.76 -6.92
C ILE A 173 -17.22 -8.03 -7.41
N PRO A 174 -16.99 -8.04 -8.74
CA PRO A 174 -15.65 -8.24 -9.30
C PRO A 174 -14.80 -6.96 -9.24
N TYR A 175 -13.49 -7.12 -9.49
CA TYR A 175 -12.51 -6.03 -9.57
C TYR A 175 -12.95 -4.87 -10.47
N ASP A 176 -13.51 -5.16 -11.66
CA ASP A 176 -13.92 -4.14 -12.63
C ASP A 176 -15.16 -3.32 -12.22
N ALA A 177 -15.89 -3.77 -11.18
CA ALA A 177 -17.03 -3.01 -10.65
C ALA A 177 -16.60 -1.88 -9.69
N LEU A 178 -15.33 -1.89 -9.27
CA LEU A 178 -14.74 -0.85 -8.44
C LEU A 178 -14.51 0.44 -9.24
N PRO A 179 -14.71 1.62 -8.63
CA PRO A 179 -14.29 2.89 -9.20
C PRO A 179 -12.78 2.89 -9.49
N ASN A 180 -12.38 3.30 -10.69
CA ASN A 180 -10.98 3.39 -11.10
C ASN A 180 -10.36 4.73 -10.67
N LEU A 181 -10.18 4.92 -9.36
CA LEU A 181 -9.53 6.09 -8.77
C LEU A 181 -8.02 6.16 -9.05
N VAL A 182 -7.36 5.01 -9.17
CA VAL A 182 -5.92 4.96 -9.50
C VAL A 182 -5.59 5.64 -10.82
N GLY A 183 -6.53 5.70 -11.76
CA GLY A 183 -6.36 6.42 -13.02
C GLY A 183 -5.99 7.91 -12.86
N TYR A 184 -6.30 8.54 -11.72
CA TYR A 184 -5.89 9.92 -11.43
C TYR A 184 -4.42 10.05 -10.99
N VAL A 185 -3.83 8.98 -10.45
CA VAL A 185 -2.54 8.98 -9.72
C VAL A 185 -1.58 7.89 -10.24
N ASP A 186 -1.75 7.51 -11.50
CA ASP A 186 -0.89 6.55 -12.19
C ASP A 186 -0.35 7.20 -13.46
N GLN A 187 0.97 7.34 -13.58
CA GLN A 187 1.58 8.05 -14.71
C GLN A 187 1.39 7.34 -16.04
N ALA A 188 1.13 6.02 -16.02
CA ALA A 188 0.79 5.26 -17.21
C ALA A 188 -0.58 5.66 -17.80
N VAL A 189 -1.50 6.15 -16.96
CA VAL A 189 -2.86 6.54 -17.34
C VAL A 189 -3.01 8.07 -17.41
N ASN A 190 -2.56 8.77 -16.37
CA ASN A 190 -2.55 10.22 -16.27
C ASN A 190 -1.11 10.75 -16.36
N ARG A 191 -0.70 11.15 -17.57
CA ARG A 191 0.65 11.68 -17.81
C ARG A 191 0.93 13.02 -17.12
N ASP A 192 -0.09 13.73 -16.67
CA ASP A 192 0.06 14.99 -15.93
C ASP A 192 0.27 14.76 -14.43
N TYR A 193 0.03 13.54 -13.94
CA TYR A 193 0.32 13.20 -12.55
C TYR A 193 1.83 13.34 -12.25
N ARG A 194 2.12 14.01 -11.13
CA ARG A 194 3.45 14.15 -10.55
C ARG A 194 3.39 13.55 -9.15
N PRO A 195 4.02 12.39 -8.91
CA PRO A 195 4.02 11.81 -7.57
C PRO A 195 4.77 12.74 -6.61
N PRO A 196 4.19 13.07 -5.45
CA PRO A 196 4.87 13.91 -4.48
C PRO A 196 6.07 13.18 -3.87
N SER A 197 7.11 13.94 -3.57
CA SER A 197 8.29 13.50 -2.84
C SER A 197 7.98 13.21 -1.37
N TRP A 198 8.91 12.52 -0.69
CA TRP A 198 8.83 12.34 0.77
C TRP A 198 8.63 13.66 1.52
N ASP A 199 9.36 14.71 1.16
CA ASP A 199 9.29 16.00 1.86
C ASP A 199 7.91 16.65 1.70
N GLU A 200 7.30 16.57 0.52
CA GLU A 200 5.95 17.07 0.29
C GLU A 200 4.91 16.29 1.12
N VAL A 201 5.03 14.95 1.17
CA VAL A 201 4.17 14.10 2.00
C VAL A 201 4.34 14.42 3.49
N HIS A 202 5.59 14.57 3.94
CA HIS A 202 5.92 14.86 5.33
C HIS A 202 5.45 16.26 5.76
N LEU A 203 5.60 17.27 4.90
CA LEU A 203 5.09 18.62 5.13
C LEU A 203 3.56 18.67 5.17
N ALA A 204 2.89 17.98 4.25
CA ALA A 204 1.44 17.88 4.24
C ALA A 204 0.92 17.26 5.54
N ALA A 205 1.58 16.22 6.05
CA ALA A 205 1.24 15.60 7.32
C ALA A 205 1.44 16.54 8.53
N LYS A 206 2.36 17.51 8.46
CA LYS A 206 2.54 18.54 9.50
C LYS A 206 1.46 19.62 9.46
N GLY A 207 0.99 19.99 8.27
CA GLY A 207 -0.07 20.98 8.08
C GLY A 207 -1.43 20.58 8.69
N PHE A 208 -1.70 19.28 8.84
CA PHE A 208 -2.91 18.77 9.50
C PHE A 208 -2.86 18.81 11.04
N ALA A 209 -1.71 19.08 11.66
CA ALA A 209 -1.58 19.19 13.12
C ALA A 209 -1.88 20.62 13.66
N GLY A 210 -2.34 21.54 12.81
CA GLY A 210 -2.56 22.93 13.16
C GLY A 210 -3.66 23.61 12.36
N VAL A 211 -4.89 23.09 12.43
CA VAL A 211 -6.15 23.84 12.26
C VAL A 211 -7.22 23.22 13.16
#